data_AF-A0A928AS94-F1
#
_entry.id   AF-A0A928AS94-F1
#
_cell.length_a   1.000
_cell.length_b   1.000
_cell.length_c   1.000
_cell.angle_alpha   90.00
_cell.angle_beta   90.00
_cell.angle_gamma   90.00
#
_symmetry.space_group_name_H-M   'P 1'
#
loop_
_entity.id
_entity.type
_entity.pdbx_description
1 polymer ?
#
loop_
_entity_poly.entity_id
_entity_poly.type
_entity_poly.pdbx_seq_one_letter_code
_entity_poly.pdbx_strand_id
1 'polypeptide(L)'
;MNLGLIRNLCEKRAGGMRQLASDIGMSEANLHRCVNNNKIQAADLEQIALTLRVDIRIFFDDEVKALANNIDTQASAKVPIIDGNRELIELCKSLVANYQQRDDVMNKLVSMVKGL
;
A
#
# COMPACT_ATOMS: atom_id res chain seq x y z
N MET A 1 -15.02 -1.84 14.78
CA MET A 1 -13.88 -0.95 14.51
C MET A 1 -12.86 -1.09 15.63
N ASN A 2 -11.57 -1.05 15.34
CA ASN A 2 -10.48 -1.25 16.27
C ASN A 2 -9.48 -0.08 16.19
N LEU A 3 -9.83 1.07 16.79
CA LEU A 3 -8.93 2.22 16.83
C LEU A 3 -7.74 2.02 17.79
N GLY A 4 -7.79 1.02 18.67
CA GLY A 4 -6.66 0.65 19.53
C GLY A 4 -5.39 0.32 18.73
N LEU A 5 -5.56 -0.18 17.49
CA LEU A 5 -4.45 -0.47 16.57
C LEU A 5 -3.59 0.75 16.25
N ILE A 6 -4.16 1.97 16.30
CA ILE A 6 -3.42 3.21 16.09
C ILE A 6 -2.28 3.34 17.11
N ARG A 7 -2.50 2.90 18.36
CA ARG A 7 -1.48 2.94 19.40
C ARG A 7 -0.30 2.05 19.03
N ASN A 8 -0.57 0.81 18.61
CA ASN A 8 0.44 -0.16 18.19
C ASN A 8 1.23 0.32 16.97
N LEU A 9 0.54 0.92 15.99
CA LEU A 9 1.19 1.48 14.79
C LEU A 9 2.09 2.69 15.13
N CYS A 10 1.75 3.43 16.18
CA CYS A 10 2.56 4.56 16.64
C CYS A 10 3.79 4.16 17.45
N GLU A 11 3.84 2.96 18.05
CA GLU A 11 4.98 2.54 18.90
C GLU A 11 6.30 2.49 18.12
N LYS A 12 6.25 2.13 16.84
CA LYS A 12 7.43 2.07 15.95
C LYS A 12 7.74 3.41 15.26
N ARG A 13 6.90 4.43 15.45
CA ARG A 13 6.98 5.71 14.76
C ARG A 13 7.72 6.74 15.60
N ALA A 14 8.68 7.45 15.00
CA ALA A 14 9.32 8.59 15.65
C ALA A 14 8.27 9.65 16.04
N GLY A 15 8.26 10.04 17.32
CA GLY A 15 7.28 10.99 17.88
C GLY A 15 5.89 10.40 18.19
N GLY A 16 5.64 9.14 17.85
CA GLY A 16 4.47 8.36 18.25
C GLY A 16 3.11 9.05 18.01
N MET A 17 2.21 8.87 18.98
CA MET A 17 0.85 9.46 19.00
C MET A 17 0.87 10.99 18.89
N ARG A 18 1.82 11.66 19.55
CA ARG A 18 1.93 13.12 19.53
C ARG A 18 2.19 13.64 18.13
N GLN A 19 3.17 13.05 17.44
CA GLN A 19 3.49 13.47 16.08
C GLN A 19 2.33 13.14 15.14
N LEU A 20 1.69 11.97 15.28
CA LEU A 20 0.53 11.61 14.47
C LEU A 20 -0.60 12.64 14.61
N ALA A 21 -0.91 13.05 15.84
CA ALA A 21 -1.92 14.08 16.10
C ALA A 21 -1.57 15.41 15.41
N SER A 22 -0.30 15.83 15.49
CA SER A 22 0.18 17.03 14.81
C SER A 22 0.03 16.93 13.29
N ASP A 23 0.35 15.78 12.70
CA ASP A 23 0.33 15.58 11.25
C ASP A 23 -1.09 15.61 10.66
N ILE A 24 -2.07 15.13 11.42
CA ILE A 24 -3.50 15.15 11.04
C ILE A 24 -4.24 16.40 11.53
N GLY A 25 -3.53 17.36 12.12
CA GLY A 25 -4.09 18.64 12.54
C GLY A 25 -5.02 18.59 13.75
N MET A 26 -4.84 17.65 14.69
CA MET A 26 -5.61 17.60 15.94
C MET A 26 -4.71 17.53 17.19
N SER A 27 -5.28 17.78 18.37
CA SER A 27 -4.51 17.67 19.62
C SER A 27 -4.26 16.20 20.01
N GLU A 28 -3.11 15.93 20.62
CA GLU A 28 -2.76 14.60 21.16
C GLU A 28 -3.86 14.09 22.12
N ALA A 29 -4.41 14.97 22.95
CA ALA A 29 -5.52 14.64 23.86
C ALA A 29 -6.80 14.24 23.10
N ASN A 30 -7.13 14.91 21.99
CA ASN A 30 -8.29 14.54 21.18
C ASN A 30 -8.09 13.17 20.53
N LEU A 31 -6.90 12.92 19.97
CA LEU A 31 -6.57 11.62 19.36
C LEU A 31 -6.67 10.48 20.39
N HIS A 32 -6.12 10.67 21.59
CA HIS A 32 -6.29 9.72 22.68
C HIS A 32 -7.75 9.47 23.04
N ARG A 33 -8.58 10.53 23.10
CA ARG A 33 -10.01 10.40 23.36
C ARG A 33 -10.72 9.61 22.26
N CYS A 34 -10.43 9.89 20.99
CA CYS A 34 -11.00 9.17 19.85
C CYS A 34 -10.66 7.67 19.89
N VAL A 35 -9.39 7.35 20.14
CA VAL A 35 -8.90 5.97 20.26
C VAL A 35 -9.55 5.24 21.43
N ASN A 36 -9.55 5.84 22.62
CA ASN A 36 -10.11 5.21 23.84
C ASN A 36 -11.63 5.01 23.74
N ASN A 37 -12.34 5.95 23.12
CA ASN A 37 -13.79 5.87 22.96
C ASN A 37 -14.20 5.09 21.70
N ASN A 38 -13.23 4.64 20.89
CA ASN A 38 -13.44 3.99 19.61
C ASN A 38 -14.39 4.78 18.67
N LYS A 39 -14.27 6.11 18.69
CA LYS A 39 -15.13 7.05 17.96
C LYS A 39 -14.29 8.11 17.27
N ILE A 40 -14.43 8.22 15.96
CA ILE A 40 -13.71 9.17 15.12
C ILE A 40 -14.54 9.46 13.86
N GLN A 41 -14.33 10.61 13.21
CA GLN A 41 -14.97 10.90 11.93
C GLN A 41 -14.30 10.09 10.81
N ALA A 42 -15.06 9.79 9.75
CA ALA A 42 -14.54 9.02 8.62
C ALA A 42 -13.35 9.74 7.94
N ALA A 43 -13.44 11.05 7.74
CA ALA A 43 -12.37 11.86 7.15
C ALA A 43 -11.08 11.83 8.00
N ASP A 44 -11.21 11.92 9.33
CA ASP A 44 -10.08 11.83 10.24
C ASP A 44 -9.44 10.43 10.20
N LEU A 45 -10.25 9.37 10.15
CA LEU A 45 -9.76 8.00 10.04
C LEU A 45 -9.03 7.74 8.71
N GLU A 46 -9.53 8.32 7.62
CA GLU A 46 -8.88 8.27 6.31
C GLU A 46 -7.52 8.97 6.33
N GLN A 47 -7.44 10.17 6.93
CA GLN A 47 -6.16 10.87 7.13
C GLN A 47 -5.17 10.09 8.01
N ILE A 48 -5.65 9.44 9.07
CA ILE A 48 -4.81 8.58 9.91
C ILE A 48 -4.27 7.40 9.11
N ALA A 49 -5.13 6.72 8.33
CA ALA A 49 -4.72 5.59 7.49
C ALA A 49 -3.64 6.01 6.47
N LEU A 50 -3.84 7.14 5.80
CA LEU A 50 -2.87 7.72 4.86
C LEU A 50 -1.54 8.07 5.54
N THR A 51 -1.59 8.74 6.68
CA THR A 51 -0.39 9.15 7.44
C THR A 51 0.40 7.95 7.95
N LEU A 52 -0.29 6.89 8.37
CA LEU A 52 0.31 5.64 8.83
C LEU A 52 0.66 4.68 7.67
N ARG A 53 0.30 5.03 6.42
CA ARG A 53 0.51 4.22 5.22
C ARG A 53 -0.07 2.81 5.33
N VAL A 54 -1.27 2.72 5.89
CA VAL A 54 -2.00 1.47 6.06
C VAL A 54 -3.35 1.52 5.36
N ASP A 55 -3.87 0.36 4.97
CA ASP A 55 -5.22 0.26 4.42
C ASP A 55 -6.26 0.57 5.50
N ILE A 56 -7.23 1.44 5.22
CA ILE A 56 -8.26 1.83 6.20
C ILE A 56 -9.10 0.64 6.70
N ARG A 57 -9.21 -0.45 5.92
CA ARG A 57 -9.97 -1.67 6.25
C ARG A 57 -9.43 -2.37 7.49
N ILE A 58 -8.15 -2.21 7.85
CA ILE A 58 -7.57 -2.82 9.06
C ILE A 58 -8.28 -2.37 10.34
N PHE A 59 -8.92 -1.19 10.31
CA PHE A 59 -9.65 -0.68 11.46
C PHE A 59 -11.05 -1.26 11.55
N PHE A 60 -11.59 -1.89 10.51
CA PHE A 60 -12.96 -2.41 10.50
C PHE A 60 -13.04 -3.92 10.69
N ASP A 61 -12.02 -4.64 10.23
CA ASP A 61 -12.09 -6.08 10.07
C ASP A 61 -11.20 -6.83 11.07
N ASP A 62 -11.76 -7.84 11.74
CA ASP A 62 -11.01 -8.69 12.67
C ASP A 62 -10.17 -9.74 11.92
N GLU A 63 -10.52 -10.08 10.67
CA GLU A 63 -9.79 -11.07 9.85
C GLU A 63 -8.58 -10.47 9.11
N VAL A 64 -8.63 -9.19 8.72
CA VAL A 64 -7.53 -8.46 8.06
C VAL A 64 -6.32 -8.28 9.00
N LYS A 65 -6.51 -8.46 10.32
CA LYS A 65 -5.43 -8.55 11.32
C LYS A 65 -4.36 -9.57 10.96
N ALA A 66 -4.72 -10.67 10.29
CA ALA A 66 -3.78 -11.70 9.88
C ALA A 66 -2.84 -11.23 8.75
N LEU A 67 -3.28 -10.33 7.86
CA LEU A 67 -2.44 -9.84 6.75
C LEU A 67 -1.53 -8.67 7.17
N ALA A 68 -2.01 -7.76 8.03
CA ALA A 68 -1.24 -6.56 8.40
C ALA A 68 0.01 -6.86 9.26
N ASN A 69 -0.05 -7.91 10.11
CA ASN A 69 1.08 -8.32 10.96
C ASN A 69 2.25 -8.96 10.19
N ASN A 70 2.07 -9.29 8.90
CA ASN A 70 3.09 -9.95 8.08
C ASN A 70 3.96 -8.99 7.25
N ILE A 71 3.74 -7.68 7.34
CA ILE A 71 4.43 -6.70 6.48
C ILE A 71 5.77 -6.22 7.09
N ASP A 72 6.04 -6.51 8.36
CA ASP A 72 7.16 -5.90 9.09
C ASP A 72 8.24 -6.88 9.56
N THR A 73 8.47 -7.96 8.81
CA THR A 73 9.68 -8.79 8.99
C THR A 73 10.26 -9.12 7.63
N GLN A 74 11.32 -8.40 7.24
CA GLN A 74 12.16 -8.85 6.14
C GLN A 74 12.87 -10.15 6.56
N ALA A 75 12.36 -11.28 6.09
CA ALA A 75 13.12 -12.50 5.90
C ALA A 75 12.43 -13.34 4.83
N SER A 76 13.18 -13.73 3.80
CA SER A 76 12.83 -14.69 2.76
C SER A 76 11.92 -15.83 3.24
N ALA A 77 10.61 -15.68 3.09
CA ALA A 77 9.67 -16.78 3.11
C ALA A 77 9.08 -16.87 1.70
N LYS A 78 9.46 -17.94 0.98
CA LYS A 78 8.75 -18.39 -0.23
C LYS A 78 7.32 -18.77 0.18
N VAL A 79 6.43 -17.79 0.27
CA VAL A 79 5.00 -18.04 0.22
C VAL A 79 4.70 -18.35 -1.25
N PRO A 80 4.09 -19.50 -1.60
CA PRO A 80 3.63 -19.72 -2.95
C PRO A 80 2.42 -18.81 -3.18
N ILE A 81 2.67 -17.59 -3.66
CA ILE A 81 1.63 -16.73 -4.25
C ILE A 81 1.30 -17.35 -5.61
N ILE A 82 0.49 -18.40 -5.59
CA ILE A 82 -0.01 -19.08 -6.78
C ILE A 82 -1.50 -18.75 -6.87
N ASP A 83 -1.85 -17.68 -7.59
CA ASP A 83 -2.47 -17.79 -8.94
C ASP A 83 -2.98 -16.43 -9.46
N GLY A 84 -3.41 -15.51 -8.59
CA GLY A 84 -4.01 -14.23 -9.04
C GLY A 84 -3.04 -13.28 -9.78
N ASN A 85 -1.75 -13.31 -9.44
CA ASN A 85 -0.76 -12.44 -10.08
C ASN A 85 -0.12 -13.08 -11.32
N ARG A 86 -0.34 -14.37 -11.58
CA ARG A 86 0.29 -15.06 -12.70
C ARG A 86 -0.24 -14.52 -14.03
N GLU A 87 -1.54 -14.36 -14.14
CA GLU A 87 -2.18 -13.81 -15.34
C GLU A 87 -1.71 -12.38 -15.63
N LEU A 88 -1.61 -11.55 -14.59
CA LEU A 88 -1.13 -10.17 -14.72
C LEU A 88 0.35 -10.14 -15.15
N ILE A 89 1.20 -11.00 -14.59
CA ILE A 89 2.61 -11.09 -14.96
C ILE A 89 2.76 -11.56 -16.41
N GLU A 90 2.00 -12.56 -16.85
CA GLU A 90 2.03 -13.05 -18.23
C GLU A 90 1.47 -12.01 -19.21
N LEU A 91 0.46 -11.25 -18.81
CA LEU A 91 -0.05 -10.11 -19.59
C LEU A 91 1.02 -9.03 -19.73
N CYS A 92 1.71 -8.66 -18.65
CA CYS A 92 2.81 -7.68 -18.68
C CYS A 92 3.96 -8.15 -19.60
N LYS A 93 4.37 -9.42 -19.51
CA LYS A 93 5.41 -9.99 -20.38
C LYS A 93 5.00 -9.94 -21.86
N SER A 94 3.76 -10.33 -22.15
CA SER A 94 3.21 -10.33 -23.51
C SER A 94 3.11 -8.91 -24.09
N LEU A 95 2.77 -7.92 -23.26
CA LEU A 95 2.73 -6.53 -23.66
C LEU A 95 4.12 -5.98 -24.01
N VAL A 96 5.13 -6.28 -23.18
CA VAL A 96 6.52 -5.88 -23.46
C VAL A 96 7.03 -6.50 -24.76
N ALA A 97 6.76 -7.78 -24.99
CA ALA A 97 7.17 -8.47 -26.23
C ALA A 97 6.53 -7.84 -27.48
N ASN A 98 5.25 -7.43 -27.40
CA ASN A 98 4.58 -6.75 -28.51
C ASN A 98 5.24 -5.40 -28.85
N TYR A 99 5.59 -4.59 -27.84
CA TYR A 99 6.26 -3.32 -28.08
C TYR A 99 7.63 -3.51 -28.71
N GLN A 100 8.42 -4.48 -28.24
CA GLN A 100 9.72 -4.81 -28.82
C GLN A 100 9.60 -5.25 -30.28
N GLN A 101 8.65 -6.15 -30.57
CA GLN A 101 8.41 -6.60 -31.94
C GLN A 101 8.00 -5.44 -32.87
N ARG A 102 7.15 -4.53 -32.39
CA ARG A 102 6.77 -3.33 -33.16
C ARG A 102 7.97 -2.45 -33.45
N ASP A 103 8.82 -2.22 -32.46
CA ASP A 103 10.01 -1.39 -32.61
C ASP A 103 11.02 -2.02 -33.58
N ASP A 104 11.19 -3.35 -33.55
CA ASP A 104 12.00 -4.09 -34.52
C ASP A 104 11.48 -3.97 -35.94
N VAL A 105 10.16 -4.09 -36.13
CA VAL A 105 9.52 -3.90 -37.43
C VAL A 105 9.72 -2.47 -37.94
N MET A 106 9.56 -1.48 -37.07
CA MET A 106 9.80 -0.08 -37.42
C MET A 106 11.27 0.17 -37.80
N ASN A 107 12.22 -0.36 -37.05
CA ASN A 107 13.64 -0.26 -37.36
C ASN A 107 13.96 -0.88 -38.71
N LYS A 108 13.38 -2.05 -39.01
CA LYS A 108 13.55 -2.72 -40.31
C LYS A 108 12.96 -1.88 -41.44
N LEU A 109 11.75 -1.35 -41.28
CA LEU A 109 11.11 -0.48 -42.28
C LEU A 109 11.97 0.77 -42.56
N VAL A 110 12.46 1.44 -41.50
CA VAL A 110 13.33 2.61 -41.63
C VAL A 110 14.62 2.27 -42.36
N SER A 111 15.23 1.11 -42.09
CA SER A 111 16.43 0.66 -42.80
C SER A 111 16.18 0.41 -44.29
N MET A 112 15.00 -0.10 -44.65
CA MET A 112 14.62 -0.34 -46.04
C MET A 112 14.36 0.96 -46.81
N VAL A 113 13.76 1.96 -46.15
CA VAL A 113 13.51 3.28 -46.76
C VAL A 113 14.80 4.09 -46.93
N LYS A 114 15.78 3.95 -46.03
CA LYS A 114 17.07 4.66 -46.12
C LYS A 114 18.07 4.04 -47.10
N GLY A 115 17.83 2.82 -47.58
CA GLY A 115 18.69 2.09 -48.51
C GLY A 115 18.27 2.19 -49.99
N LEU A 116 17.20 2.94 -50.28
CA LEU A 116 16.72 3.31 -51.62
C LEU A 116 17.14 4.75 -51.95
#